data_AF-A0A9D8A0G9-F1
#
_entry.id   AF-A0A9D8A0G9-F1
#
_cell.length_a   1.000
_cell.length_b   1.000
_cell.length_c   1.000
_cell.angle_alpha   90.00
_cell.angle_beta   90.00
_cell.angle_gamma   90.00
#
_symmetry.space_group_name_H-M   'P 1'
#
loop_
_entity.id
_entity.type
_entity.pdbx_description
1 polymer ?
#
loop_
_entity_poly.entity_id
_entity_poly.type
_entity_poly.pdbx_seq_one_letter_code
_entity_poly.pdbx_strand_id
1 'polypeptide(L)' 'MTEEIKDQCQDPTQSITIDLPCPLAERVERYAKKNGTDVAAVLIEALDGFLRKQG' A
#
# COMPACT_ATOMS: atom_id res chain seq x y z
N MET A 1 13.25 -25.96 1.73
CA MET A 1 13.85 -25.15 0.65
C MET A 1 13.25 -23.77 0.78
N THR A 2 13.88 -22.92 1.58
CA THR A 2 13.51 -21.51 1.70
C THR A 2 14.01 -20.84 0.44
N GLU A 3 13.11 -20.62 -0.53
CA GLU A 3 13.44 -19.83 -1.70
C GLU A 3 13.90 -18.45 -1.23
N GLU A 4 15.16 -18.17 -1.54
CA GLU A 4 15.80 -16.87 -1.36
C GLU A 4 14.86 -15.81 -1.90
N ILE A 5 14.50 -14.84 -1.06
CA ILE A 5 13.92 -13.58 -1.51
C ILE A 5 15.02 -12.88 -2.31
N LYS A 6 15.23 -13.34 -3.55
CA LYS A 6 16.12 -12.75 -4.53
C LYS A 6 15.58 -11.38 -4.84
N ASP A 7 16.12 -10.35 -4.20
CA ASP A 7 16.07 -8.93 -4.59
C ASP A 7 14.98 -8.63 -5.64
N GLN A 8 13.71 -8.71 -5.22
CA GLN A 8 12.59 -8.95 -6.15
C GLN A 8 12.18 -7.70 -6.93
N CYS A 9 12.88 -6.59 -6.72
CA CYS A 9 12.63 -5.30 -7.33
C CYS A 9 13.87 -4.85 -8.10
N GLN A 10 14.02 -5.30 -9.36
CA GLN A 10 15.04 -4.75 -10.28
C GLN A 10 14.80 -3.25 -10.54
N ASP A 11 13.54 -2.82 -10.44
CA ASP A 11 13.10 -1.42 -10.32
C ASP A 11 12.69 -1.19 -8.86
N PRO A 12 13.09 -0.10 -8.19
CA PRO A 12 12.70 0.19 -6.81
C PRO A 12 11.18 0.30 -6.60
N THR A 13 10.40 0.34 -7.68
CA THR A 13 8.94 0.43 -7.66
C THR A 13 8.30 -0.68 -8.48
N GLN A 14 7.21 -1.24 -7.95
CA GLN A 14 6.35 -2.18 -8.68
C GLN A 14 4.89 -1.75 -8.55
N SER A 15 4.18 -1.73 -9.69
CA SER A 15 2.75 -1.43 -9.71
C SER A 15 1.94 -2.67 -9.34
N ILE A 16 0.99 -2.49 -8.42
CA ILE A 16 0.01 -3.52 -8.03
C ILE A 16 -1.39 -2.93 -8.21
N THR A 17 -2.27 -3.68 -8.85
CA THR A 17 -3.70 -3.33 -8.97
C THR A 17 -4.50 -4.20 -8.00
N ILE A 18 -5.30 -3.57 -7.14
CA ILE A 18 -6.16 -4.24 -6.16
C ILE A 18 -7.58 -3.67 -6.25
N ASP A 19 -8.56 -4.55 -6.11
CA ASP A 19 -9.96 -4.13 -5.97
C ASP A 19 -10.29 -4.00 -4.48
N LEU A 20 -10.70 -2.80 -4.07
CA LEU A 20 -11.13 -2.53 -2.71
C LEU A 20 -12.67 -2.59 -2.61
N PRO A 21 -13.22 -3.08 -1.49
CA PRO A 21 -14.64 -2.88 -1.20
C PRO A 21 -14.99 -1.39 -1.30
N CYS A 22 -16.09 -1.05 -1.97
CA CYS A 22 -16.51 0.34 -2.20
C CYS A 22 -16.48 1.22 -0.93
N PRO A 23 -17.00 0.77 0.24
CA PRO A 23 -16.94 1.57 1.46
C PRO A 23 -15.50 1.86 1.95
N LEU A 24 -14.55 0.99 1.63
CA LEU A 24 -13.14 1.18 1.96
C LEU A 24 -12.48 2.16 1.00
N ALA A 25 -12.72 2.03 -0.30
CA ALA A 25 -12.25 2.99 -1.31
C ALA A 25 -12.68 4.43 -0.95
N GLU A 26 -13.96 4.63 -0.64
CA GLU A 26 -14.45 5.94 -0.22
C GLU A 26 -13.78 6.47 1.05
N ARG A 27 -13.47 5.59 2.02
CA ARG A 27 -12.78 6.00 3.26
C ARG A 27 -11.37 6.49 2.96
N VAL A 28 -10.65 5.78 2.08
CA VAL A 28 -9.30 6.17 1.66
C VAL A 28 -9.33 7.50 0.93
N GLU A 29 -10.26 7.69 -0.01
CA GLU A 29 -10.43 8.95 -0.74
C GLU A 29 -10.76 10.13 0.19
N ARG A 30 -11.71 9.95 1.12
CA ARG A 30 -12.07 10.99 2.09
C ARG A 30 -10.89 11.36 2.98
N TYR A 31 -10.11 10.37 3.42
CA TYR A 31 -8.91 10.62 4.24
C TYR A 31 -7.86 11.38 3.44
N ALA A 32 -7.58 10.96 2.21
CA ALA A 32 -6.62 11.61 1.33
C ALA A 32 -6.97 13.09 1.12
N LYS A 33 -8.23 13.35 0.72
CA LYS A 33 -8.75 14.70 0.52
C LYS A 33 -8.66 15.57 1.77
N LYS A 34 -9.05 15.02 2.93
CA LYS A 34 -9.05 15.77 4.20
C LYS A 34 -7.65 16.21 4.60
N ASN A 35 -6.64 15.39 4.32
CA ASN A 35 -5.26 15.64 4.74
C ASN A 35 -4.40 16.27 3.63
N GLY A 36 -4.97 16.58 2.47
CA GLY A 36 -4.22 17.15 1.34
C GLY A 36 -3.16 16.19 0.79
N THR A 37 -3.38 14.88 0.89
CA THR A 37 -2.49 13.84 0.37
C THR A 37 -3.18 13.06 -0.76
N ASP A 38 -2.44 12.17 -1.43
CA ASP A 38 -2.98 11.31 -2.48
C ASP A 38 -3.37 9.92 -1.93
N VAL A 39 -4.21 9.20 -2.69
CA VAL A 39 -4.70 7.86 -2.32
C VAL A 39 -3.55 6.85 -2.23
N ALA A 40 -2.54 6.97 -3.09
CA ALA A 40 -1.41 6.04 -3.12
C ALA A 40 -0.56 6.18 -1.85
N ALA A 41 -0.27 7.39 -1.39
CA ALA A 41 0.45 7.69 -0.16
C ALA A 41 -0.28 7.09 1.05
N VAL A 42 -1.60 7.24 1.12
CA VAL A 42 -2.42 6.63 2.19
C VAL A 42 -2.30 5.11 2.18
N LEU A 43 -2.37 4.49 0.99
CA LEU A 43 -2.26 3.04 0.88
C LEU A 43 -0.85 2.54 1.20
N ILE A 44 0.19 3.24 0.74
CA ILE A 44 1.60 2.93 1.02
C ILE A 44 1.86 3.01 2.54
N GLU A 45 1.47 4.10 3.20
CA GLU A 45 1.66 4.27 4.64
C GLU A 45 0.88 3.24 5.46
N ALA A 46 -0.36 2.93 5.05
CA ALA A 46 -1.16 1.91 5.71
C ALA A 46 -0.56 0.51 5.57
N LEU A 47 -0.05 0.16 4.39
CA LEU A 47 0.62 -1.11 4.13
C LEU A 47 1.94 -1.22 4.87
N ASP A 48 2.81 -0.21 4.78
CA ASP A 48 4.10 -0.17 5.51
C ASP A 48 3.87 -0.25 7.02
N GLY A 49 2.92 0.53 7.54
CA GLY A 49 2.54 0.51 8.95
C GLY A 49 1.92 -0.80 9.42
N PHE A 50 1.18 -1.51 8.55
CA PHE A 50 0.67 -2.84 8.85
C PHE A 50 1.80 -3.87 8.89
N LEU A 51 2.65 -3.91 7.86
CA LEU A 51 3.72 -4.90 7.72
C LEU A 51 4.80 -4.75 8.81
N ARG A 52 5.17 -3.52 9.18
CA ARG A 52 6.13 -3.28 10.27
C ARG A 52 5.66 -3.72 11.65
N LYS A 53 4.34 -3.88 11.87
CA LYS A 53 3.79 -4.40 13.13
C LYS A 53 3.78 -5.92 13.18
N GLN A 54 3.92 -6.57 12.02
CA GLN A 54 3.86 -8.03 11.88
C GLN A 54 5.26 -8.66 11.83
N GLY A 55 6.32 -7.86 11.70
CA GLY A 55 7.73 -8.25 11.82
C GLY A 55 8.32 -7.84 13.15
#